data_AF-A0A935IWB8-F1
#
_entry.id   AF-A0A935IWB8-F1
#
_cell.length_a   1.000
_cell.length_b   1.000
_cell.length_c   1.000
_cell.angle_alpha   90.00
_cell.angle_beta   90.00
_cell.angle_gamma   90.00
#
_symmetry.space_group_name_H-M   'P 1'
#
loop_
_entity.id
_entity.type
_entity.pdbx_description
1 polymer ?
#
loop_
_entity_poly.entity_id
_entity_poly.type
_entity_poly.pdbx_seq_one_letter_code
_entity_poly.pdbx_strand_id
1 'polypeptide(L)'
;MSVNSFAQEKSVRFNTRIEKGGNGCGGANITITQNGKPFQTIVTNDDGKVKIDLPYGYNYLIVVSKVQLCTKRFEISTVNVPIDGNPQVFAIEAITLFELQKGIDYSVLNKTLVKAAYDKKSNSIDYDENYINQMLGELDKLRTIRGRSCS
;
A
#
# COMPACT_ATOMS: atom_id res chain seq x y z
N MET A 1 -15.73 22.33 30.35
CA MET A 1 -16.57 21.24 29.86
C MET A 1 -15.65 20.22 29.22
N SER A 2 -15.31 19.14 29.95
CA SER A 2 -14.48 18.05 29.39
C SER A 2 -15.42 17.02 28.78
N VAL A 3 -15.60 17.11 27.47
CA VAL A 3 -16.12 15.97 26.70
C VAL A 3 -14.95 15.02 26.46
N ASN A 4 -14.71 14.13 27.42
CA ASN A 4 -13.92 12.92 27.15
C ASN A 4 -14.78 12.01 26.28
N SER A 5 -14.89 12.36 25.00
CA SER A 5 -15.37 11.44 23.99
C SER A 5 -14.21 10.50 23.69
N PHE A 6 -14.07 9.44 24.48
CA PHE A 6 -13.43 8.22 24.00
C PHE A 6 -14.40 7.61 22.98
N ALA A 7 -14.55 8.27 21.83
CA ALA A 7 -15.01 7.60 20.64
C ALA A 7 -14.08 6.40 20.48
N GLN A 8 -14.64 5.19 20.38
CA GLN A 8 -13.85 4.04 19.97
C GLN A 8 -13.18 4.45 18.66
N GLU A 9 -11.87 4.71 18.69
CA GLU A 9 -11.17 5.26 17.55
C GLU A 9 -11.09 4.15 16.51
N LYS A 10 -12.13 4.08 15.66
CA LYS A 10 -12.26 3.02 14.67
C LYS A 10 -11.17 3.23 13.63
N SER A 11 -10.44 2.17 13.38
CA SER A 11 -9.34 2.13 12.43
C SER A 11 -9.55 1.02 11.42
N VAL A 12 -9.00 1.21 10.23
CA VAL A 12 -8.91 0.18 9.20
C VAL A 12 -7.63 -0.57 9.50
N ARG A 13 -7.72 -1.86 9.73
CA ARG A 13 -6.51 -2.67 9.87
C ARG A 13 -5.97 -3.00 8.49
N PHE A 14 -4.85 -2.39 8.14
CA PHE A 14 -4.09 -2.69 6.93
C PHE A 14 -3.05 -3.78 7.22
N ASN A 15 -3.20 -4.92 6.55
CA ASN A 15 -2.27 -6.03 6.64
C ASN A 15 -1.62 -6.29 5.29
N THR A 16 -0.30 -6.42 5.26
CA THR A 16 0.39 -6.82 4.03
C THR A 16 1.69 -7.54 4.33
N ARG A 17 2.23 -8.24 3.34
CA ARG A 17 3.56 -8.85 3.38
C ARG A 17 4.44 -8.27 2.29
N ILE A 18 5.56 -7.68 2.65
CA ILE A 18 6.55 -7.21 1.69
C ILE A 18 7.47 -8.37 1.34
N GLU A 19 7.57 -8.69 0.06
CA GLU A 19 8.36 -9.82 -0.43
C GLU A 19 9.37 -9.37 -1.48
N LYS A 20 10.46 -10.12 -1.64
CA LYS A 20 11.43 -9.98 -2.72
C LYS A 20 11.70 -11.38 -3.26
N GLY A 21 11.32 -11.63 -4.51
CA GLY A 21 11.53 -12.93 -5.16
C GLY A 21 10.86 -14.10 -4.44
N GLY A 22 9.67 -13.90 -3.87
CA GLY A 22 8.89 -14.92 -3.16
C GLY A 22 9.27 -15.16 -1.70
N ASN A 23 10.24 -14.41 -1.16
CA ASN A 23 10.63 -14.47 0.25
C ASN A 23 10.32 -13.16 0.97
N GLY A 24 10.12 -13.21 2.29
CA GLY A 24 9.96 -12.02 3.13
C GLY A 24 11.12 -11.04 2.93
N CYS A 25 10.80 -9.75 2.81
CA CYS A 25 11.78 -8.71 2.55
C CYS A 25 11.95 -7.82 3.78
N GLY A 26 12.94 -8.13 4.61
CA GLY A 26 13.35 -7.27 5.74
C GLY A 26 14.14 -6.03 5.31
N GLY A 27 14.07 -4.95 6.09
CA GLY A 27 14.77 -3.69 5.83
C GLY A 27 14.14 -2.80 4.76
N ALA A 28 12.87 -3.02 4.39
CA ALA A 28 12.13 -2.09 3.54
C ALA A 28 11.52 -0.99 4.40
N ASN A 29 11.65 0.26 3.96
CA ASN A 29 11.09 1.44 4.62
C ASN A 29 9.67 1.68 4.11
N ILE A 30 8.72 1.67 5.03
CA ILE A 30 7.31 1.91 4.78
C ILE A 30 6.97 3.24 5.43
N THR A 31 6.79 4.27 4.61
CA THR A 31 6.38 5.59 5.07
C THR A 31 4.89 5.76 4.87
N ILE A 32 4.16 6.04 5.94
CA ILE A 32 2.73 6.34 5.90
C ILE A 32 2.55 7.83 6.14
N THR A 33 1.81 8.48 5.25
CA THR A 33 1.38 9.87 5.42
C THR A 33 -0.13 9.92 5.58
N GLN A 34 -0.63 10.73 6.51
CA GLN A 34 -2.04 10.98 6.77
C GLN A 34 -2.35 12.42 6.31
N ASN A 35 -3.26 12.54 5.34
CA ASN A 35 -3.68 13.82 4.74
C ASN A 35 -2.48 14.68 4.29
N GLY A 36 -1.47 14.05 3.70
CA GLY A 36 -0.24 14.70 3.23
C GLY A 36 0.81 14.99 4.31
N LYS A 37 0.56 14.66 5.58
CA LYS A 37 1.53 14.81 6.69
C LYS A 37 2.13 13.46 7.07
N PRO A 38 3.40 13.37 7.47
CA PRO A 38 3.97 12.12 7.97
C PRO A 38 3.19 11.62 9.18
N PHE A 39 2.72 10.37 9.13
CA PHE A 39 1.96 9.73 10.20
C PHE A 39 2.83 8.72 10.94
N GLN A 40 3.42 7.77 10.20
CA GLN A 40 4.23 6.71 10.76
C GLN A 40 5.26 6.23 9.76
N THR A 41 6.40 5.75 10.24
CA THR A 41 7.38 5.04 9.40
C THR A 41 7.72 3.72 10.06
N ILE A 42 7.72 2.64 9.26
CA ILE A 42 7.96 1.27 9.71
C ILE A 42 9.05 0.67 8.85
N VAL A 43 9.96 -0.07 9.47
CA VAL A 43 10.95 -0.88 8.76
C VAL A 43 10.51 -2.34 8.86
N THR A 44 10.45 -3.05 7.74
CA THR A 44 10.05 -4.46 7.74
C THR A 44 11.10 -5.35 8.39
N ASN A 45 10.65 -6.39 9.07
CA ASN A 45 11.51 -7.48 9.56
C ASN A 45 11.71 -8.56 8.47
N ASP A 46 12.58 -9.54 8.69
CA ASP A 46 12.89 -10.64 7.75
C ASP A 46 11.64 -11.35 7.18
N ASP A 47 10.58 -11.52 7.97
CA ASP A 47 9.34 -12.17 7.53
C ASP A 47 8.49 -11.29 6.58
N GLY A 48 8.80 -9.99 6.49
CA GLY A 48 8.16 -9.04 5.60
C GLY A 48 6.74 -8.61 5.99
N LYS A 49 6.14 -9.20 7.04
CA LYS A 49 4.77 -8.88 7.47
C LYS A 49 4.67 -7.50 8.10
N VAL A 50 3.59 -6.81 7.76
CA VAL A 50 3.28 -5.44 8.19
C VAL A 50 1.81 -5.40 8.60
N LYS A 51 1.56 -4.77 9.74
CA LYS A 51 0.21 -4.51 10.26
C LYS A 51 0.17 -3.07 10.71
N ILE A 52 -0.79 -2.31 10.19
CA ILE A 52 -0.96 -0.88 10.47
C ILE A 52 -2.43 -0.65 10.74
N ASP A 53 -2.75 0.04 11.83
CA ASP A 53 -4.11 0.47 12.13
C ASP A 53 -4.27 1.93 11.66
N LEU A 54 -5.16 2.16 10.68
CA LEU A 54 -5.37 3.45 10.02
C LEU A 54 -6.69 4.09 10.49
N PRO A 55 -6.67 5.15 11.32
CA PRO A 55 -7.90 5.82 11.79
C PRO A 55 -8.88 6.21 10.66
N TYR A 56 -10.18 6.13 10.91
CA TYR A 56 -11.20 6.56 9.93
C TYR A 56 -11.19 8.08 9.72
N GLY A 57 -11.71 8.54 8.58
CA GLY A 57 -11.86 9.96 8.29
C GLY A 57 -10.66 10.63 7.61
N TYR A 58 -9.67 9.86 7.16
CA TYR A 58 -8.44 10.42 6.57
C TYR A 58 -8.02 9.70 5.29
N ASN A 59 -7.16 10.37 4.51
CA ASN A 59 -6.50 9.77 3.35
C ASN A 59 -5.08 9.38 3.74
N TYR A 60 -4.73 8.12 3.53
CA TYR A 60 -3.41 7.59 3.82
C TYR A 60 -2.67 7.29 2.52
N LEU A 61 -1.41 7.72 2.45
CA LEU A 61 -0.50 7.32 1.39
C LEU A 61 0.64 6.53 2.02
N ILE A 62 0.70 5.24 1.66
CA ILE A 62 1.69 4.26 2.09
C ILE A 62 2.72 4.13 0.98
N VAL A 63 3.97 4.46 1.29
CA VAL A 63 5.09 4.41 0.37
C VAL A 63 6.05 3.35 0.86
N VAL A 64 6.13 2.24 0.15
CA VAL A 64 7.09 1.17 0.40
C VAL A 64 8.30 1.40 -0.49
N SER A 65 9.46 1.60 0.11
CA SER A 65 10.72 1.86 -0.58
C SER A 65 11.85 1.06 0.04
N LYS A 66 12.81 0.63 -0.77
CA LYS A 66 14.02 0.00 -0.26
C LYS A 66 15.19 0.34 -1.17
N VAL A 67 16.37 0.49 -0.58
CA VAL A 67 17.61 0.79 -1.31
C VAL A 67 17.82 -0.26 -2.41
N GLN A 68 18.14 0.19 -3.62
CA GLN A 68 18.32 -0.62 -4.84
C GLN A 68 17.06 -1.39 -5.33
N LEU A 69 15.88 -1.08 -4.80
CA LEU A 69 14.62 -1.72 -5.17
C LEU A 69 13.56 -0.69 -5.60
N CYS A 70 12.52 -1.18 -6.25
CA CYS A 70 11.39 -0.36 -6.68
C CYS A 70 10.67 0.28 -5.49
N THR A 71 10.19 1.51 -5.69
CA THR A 71 9.28 2.17 -4.75
C THR A 71 7.84 1.92 -5.19
N LYS A 72 6.98 1.51 -4.26
CA LYS A 72 5.55 1.28 -4.52
C LYS A 72 4.72 2.18 -3.62
N ARG A 73 3.74 2.84 -4.21
CA ARG A 73 2.85 3.80 -3.54
C ARG A 73 1.43 3.25 -3.53
N PHE A 74 0.79 3.25 -2.37
CA PHE A 74 -0.57 2.77 -2.13
C PHE A 74 -1.35 3.89 -1.45
N GLU A 75 -2.50 4.24 -1.99
CA GLU A 75 -3.38 5.26 -1.43
C GLU A 75 -4.62 4.58 -0.86
N ILE A 76 -4.96 4.88 0.38
CA ILE A 76 -6.10 4.31 1.10
C ILE A 76 -6.93 5.46 1.65
N SER A 77 -8.14 5.62 1.14
CA SER A 77 -9.06 6.68 1.55
C SER A 77 -10.11 6.15 2.53
N THR A 78 -10.02 6.55 3.80
CA THR A 78 -10.96 6.15 4.87
C THR A 78 -12.01 7.23 5.18
N VAL A 79 -12.02 8.33 4.42
CA VAL A 79 -12.92 9.50 4.63
C VAL A 79 -14.40 9.15 4.49
N ASN A 80 -14.75 8.21 3.61
CA ASN A 80 -16.13 7.82 3.34
C ASN A 80 -16.61 6.64 4.19
N VAL A 81 -15.75 6.10 5.08
CA VAL A 81 -16.11 4.95 5.92
C VAL A 81 -17.05 5.44 7.02
N PRO A 82 -18.26 4.85 7.17
CA PRO A 82 -19.19 5.23 8.21
C PRO A 82 -18.61 4.90 9.59
N ILE A 83 -18.59 5.89 10.49
CA ILE A 83 -18.09 5.72 11.85
C ILE A 83 -18.93 4.73 12.67
N ASP A 84 -20.19 4.51 12.29
CA ASP A 84 -21.07 3.51 12.91
C ASP A 84 -20.84 2.09 12.35
N GLY A 85 -20.07 1.96 11.26
CA GLY A 85 -19.85 0.69 10.57
C GLY A 85 -18.99 -0.32 11.33
N ASN A 86 -18.95 -1.54 10.78
CA ASN A 86 -18.10 -2.62 11.26
C ASN A 86 -16.61 -2.31 11.07
N PRO A 87 -15.71 -2.89 11.89
CA PRO A 87 -14.28 -2.74 11.73
C PRO A 87 -13.83 -3.27 10.36
N GLN A 88 -13.27 -2.36 9.57
CA GLN A 88 -12.74 -2.64 8.24
C GLN A 88 -11.35 -3.25 8.32
N VAL A 89 -11.12 -4.30 7.53
CA VAL A 89 -9.81 -4.93 7.38
C VAL A 89 -9.46 -4.92 5.91
N PHE A 90 -8.32 -4.31 5.58
CA PHE A 90 -7.79 -4.29 4.23
C PHE A 90 -6.50 -5.11 4.20
N ALA A 91 -6.53 -6.26 3.55
CA ALA A 91 -5.38 -7.16 3.47
C ALA A 91 -4.92 -7.28 2.01
N ILE A 92 -3.62 -7.08 1.79
CA ILE A 92 -2.96 -7.37 0.52
C ILE A 92 -2.07 -8.59 0.74
N GLU A 93 -2.28 -9.65 -0.06
CA GLU A 93 -1.56 -10.93 0.07
C GLU A 93 -0.04 -10.74 0.14
N ALA A 94 0.54 -10.10 -0.88
CA ALA A 94 1.94 -9.73 -0.88
C ALA A 94 2.23 -8.55 -1.82
N ILE A 95 3.18 -7.71 -1.39
CA ILE A 95 3.78 -6.63 -2.17
C ILE A 95 5.20 -7.06 -2.53
N THR A 96 5.35 -7.53 -3.76
CA THR A 96 6.66 -7.96 -4.27
C THR A 96 7.47 -6.77 -4.77
N LEU A 97 8.61 -6.52 -4.11
CA LEU A 97 9.63 -5.58 -4.55
C LEU A 97 10.61 -6.27 -5.51
N PHE A 98 11.08 -5.51 -6.50
CA PHE A 98 12.05 -5.97 -7.49
C PHE A 98 13.17 -4.95 -7.66
N GLU A 99 14.32 -5.43 -8.16
CA GLU A 99 15.53 -4.62 -8.32
C GLU A 99 15.39 -3.67 -9.49
N LEU A 100 15.78 -2.42 -9.26
CA LEU A 100 15.82 -1.40 -10.31
C LEU A 100 17.05 -1.66 -11.19
N GLN A 101 16.82 -1.92 -12.47
CA GLN A 101 17.86 -2.08 -13.47
C GLN A 101 18.23 -0.73 -14.08
N LYS A 102 19.54 -0.52 -14.32
CA LYS A 102 20.00 0.67 -15.04
C LYS A 102 19.45 0.65 -16.46
N GLY A 103 18.89 1.79 -16.90
CA GLY A 103 18.40 1.98 -18.27
C GLY A 103 16.91 1.69 -18.47
N ILE A 104 16.16 1.34 -17.42
CA ILE A 104 14.69 1.21 -17.49
C ILE A 104 14.06 2.48 -16.90
N ASP A 105 13.07 3.04 -17.60
CA ASP A 105 12.28 4.15 -17.08
C ASP A 105 11.27 3.64 -16.04
N TYR A 106 11.47 4.06 -14.80
CA TYR A 106 10.62 3.69 -13.67
C TYR A 106 9.63 4.79 -13.30
N SER A 107 9.34 5.73 -14.20
CA SER A 107 8.44 6.84 -13.92
C SER A 107 7.02 6.36 -13.58
N VAL A 108 6.61 5.18 -14.06
CA VAL A 108 5.35 4.54 -13.65
C VAL A 108 5.32 4.19 -12.16
N LEU A 109 6.46 3.82 -11.55
CA LEU A 109 6.56 3.56 -10.10
C LEU A 109 6.45 4.84 -9.27
N ASN A 110 6.64 6.01 -9.87
CA ASN A 110 6.42 7.29 -9.22
C ASN A 110 4.93 7.59 -8.99
N LYS A 111 4.05 6.90 -9.72
CA LYS A 111 2.61 7.01 -9.54
C LYS A 111 2.13 6.06 -8.43
N THR A 112 0.98 6.38 -7.85
CA THR A 112 0.25 5.47 -6.97
C THR A 112 -0.13 4.24 -7.78
N LEU A 113 0.24 3.04 -7.31
CA LEU A 113 -0.06 1.78 -8.00
C LEU A 113 -1.46 1.26 -7.65
N VAL A 114 -1.85 1.47 -6.40
CA VAL A 114 -3.10 0.97 -5.83
C VAL A 114 -3.82 2.12 -5.18
N LYS A 115 -5.08 2.32 -5.57
CA LYS A 115 -5.99 3.27 -4.93
C LYS A 115 -7.12 2.47 -4.33
N ALA A 116 -7.17 2.47 -3.00
CA ALA A 116 -8.22 1.86 -2.22
C ALA A 116 -9.12 2.94 -1.63
N ALA A 117 -10.43 2.76 -1.74
CA ALA A 117 -11.42 3.67 -1.22
C ALA A 117 -12.59 2.86 -0.66
N TYR A 118 -13.34 3.48 0.25
CA TYR A 118 -14.57 2.90 0.73
C TYR A 118 -15.61 2.80 -0.40
N ASP A 119 -15.99 1.58 -0.76
CA ASP A 119 -17.06 1.32 -1.71
C ASP A 119 -18.38 1.10 -0.97
N LYS A 120 -19.39 1.91 -1.33
CA LYS A 120 -20.72 1.85 -0.70
C LYS A 120 -21.51 0.59 -1.08
N LYS A 121 -21.21 -0.03 -2.22
CA LYS A 121 -21.90 -1.25 -2.68
C LYS A 121 -21.39 -2.47 -1.92
N SER A 122 -20.08 -2.57 -1.77
CA SER A 122 -19.41 -3.64 -1.01
C SER A 122 -19.35 -3.37 0.50
N ASN A 123 -19.76 -2.17 0.94
CA ASN A 123 -19.72 -1.72 2.34
C ASN A 123 -18.34 -1.91 3.00
N SER A 124 -17.29 -1.84 2.17
CA SER A 124 -15.92 -2.20 2.55
C SER A 124 -14.90 -1.35 1.78
N ILE A 125 -13.66 -1.30 2.27
CA ILE A 125 -12.57 -0.71 1.49
C ILE A 125 -12.16 -1.68 0.41
N ASP A 126 -12.38 -1.26 -0.83
CA ASP A 126 -11.99 -2.00 -2.01
C ASP A 126 -11.03 -1.15 -2.85
N TYR A 127 -10.32 -1.79 -3.76
CA TYR A 127 -9.35 -1.13 -4.60
C TYR A 127 -9.85 -1.01 -6.02
N ASP A 128 -9.40 0.04 -6.73
CA ASP A 128 -9.79 0.21 -8.13
C ASP A 128 -9.08 -0.83 -8.99
N GLU A 129 -9.76 -1.95 -9.23
CA GLU A 129 -9.26 -3.05 -10.06
C GLU A 129 -8.88 -2.58 -11.47
N ASN A 130 -9.64 -1.66 -12.08
CA ASN A 130 -9.34 -1.16 -13.42
C ASN A 130 -8.03 -0.38 -13.42
N TYR A 131 -7.86 0.49 -12.43
CA TYR A 131 -6.63 1.28 -12.27
C TYR A 131 -5.42 0.38 -11.96
N ILE A 132 -5.58 -0.61 -11.07
CA ILE A 132 -4.51 -1.55 -10.76
C ILE A 132 -4.17 -2.39 -11.98
N ASN A 133 -5.15 -2.90 -12.73
CA ASN A 133 -4.89 -3.70 -13.93
C ASN A 133 -4.12 -2.89 -14.99
N GLN A 134 -4.44 -1.60 -15.16
CA GLN A 134 -3.65 -0.71 -16.02
C GLN A 134 -2.21 -0.58 -15.53
N MET A 135 -2.01 -0.30 -14.24
CA MET A 135 -0.69 -0.15 -13.64
C MET A 135 0.11 -1.46 -13.64
N LEU A 136 -0.55 -2.60 -13.40
CA LEU A 136 0.03 -3.93 -13.48
C LEU A 136 0.44 -4.25 -14.91
N GLY A 137 -0.34 -3.86 -15.92
CA GLY A 137 0.04 -4.00 -17.32
C GLY A 137 1.30 -3.19 -17.67
N GLU A 138 1.40 -1.94 -17.18
CA GLU A 138 2.63 -1.15 -17.34
C GLU A 138 3.82 -1.78 -16.60
N LEU A 139 3.59 -2.28 -15.39
CA LEU A 139 4.60 -2.94 -14.57
C LEU A 139 5.04 -4.28 -15.16
N ASP A 140 4.12 -5.03 -15.77
CA ASP A 140 4.39 -6.30 -16.41
C ASP A 140 5.24 -6.10 -17.66
N LYS A 141 5.00 -5.03 -18.45
CA LYS A 141 5.90 -4.67 -19.56
C LYS A 141 7.34 -4.46 -19.08
N LEU A 142 7.53 -3.80 -17.93
CA LEU A 142 8.87 -3.65 -17.31
C LEU A 142 9.44 -5.00 -16.86
N ARG A 143 8.59 -5.92 -16.39
CA ARG A 143 8.97 -7.28 -15.99
C ARG A 143 9.27 -8.19 -17.17
N THR A 144 8.60 -8.06 -18.30
CA THR A 144 8.88 -8.84 -19.52
C THR A 144 10.23 -8.44 -20.12
N ILE A 145 10.61 -7.15 -20.04
CA ILE A 145 11.95 -6.71 -20.42
C ILE A 145 13.02 -7.47 -19.61
N ARG A 146 12.77 -7.72 -18.32
CA ARG A 146 13.63 -8.55 -17.45
C ARG A 146 13.68 -10.03 -17.87
N GLY A 147 12.61 -10.56 -18.48
CA GLY A 147 12.50 -11.97 -18.90
C GLY A 147 13.09 -12.30 -20.26
N ARG A 148 13.45 -11.30 -21.08
CA ARG A 148 13.98 -11.49 -22.44
C ARG A 148 15.52 -11.49 -22.53
N SER A 149 16.22 -11.90 -21.47
CA SER A 149 17.68 -12.08 -21.53
C SER A 149 18.13 -13.52 -21.84
N CYS A 150 17.23 -14.49 -22.03
CA CYS A 150 17.63 -15.84 -22.48
C CYS A 150 16.65 -16.40 -23.52
N SER A 151 17.03 -16.28 -24.79
CA SER A 151 17.08 -17.30 -25.85
C SER A 151 16.89 -16.66 -27.22
#